data_AF-A0A3N5YRG7-F1
#
_entry.id   AF-A0A3N5YRG7-F1
#
_cell.length_a   1.000
_cell.length_b   1.000
_cell.length_c   1.000
_cell.angle_alpha   90.00
_cell.angle_beta   90.00
_cell.angle_gamma   90.00
#
_symmetry.space_group_name_H-M   'P 1'
#
loop_
_entity.id
_entity.type
_entity.pdbx_description
1 polymer ?
#
loop_
_entity_poly.entity_id
_entity_poly.type
_entity_poly.pdbx_seq_one_letter_code
_entity_poly.pdbx_strand_id
1 'polypeptide(L)'
;EAVPAYNSGKVFHPKQNGWVGYVLTLSTGQRIYHSGDTDAIPEMEHVKTDVALMPCGGTYTMTATEMAAAANRFKPAILIPMHWGDIVGAQADAAAVAKAFTGKTVIKAVER
;
A
#
# COMPACT_ATOMS: atom_id res chain seq x y z
N GLU A 1 -3.98 14.62 -4.67
CA GLU A 1 -2.53 14.76 -4.96
C GLU A 1 -1.99 13.44 -5.49
N ALA A 2 -0.97 13.49 -6.34
CA ALA A 2 -0.32 12.30 -6.87
C ALA A 2 0.95 12.00 -6.05
N VAL A 3 1.22 10.70 -5.84
CA VAL A 3 2.42 10.19 -5.16
C VAL A 3 3.07 9.19 -6.11
N PRO A 4 4.39 9.18 -6.31
CA PRO A 4 5.04 8.19 -7.17
C PRO A 4 4.67 6.75 -6.80
N ALA A 5 4.57 5.87 -7.79
CA ALA A 5 4.33 4.44 -7.60
C ALA A 5 5.24 3.66 -8.54
N TYR A 6 6.21 2.93 -7.98
CA TYR A 6 7.21 2.21 -8.77
C TYR A 6 7.85 1.06 -7.97
N ASN A 7 8.46 0.11 -8.67
CA ASN A 7 9.31 -0.92 -8.09
C ASN A 7 10.77 -0.45 -8.02
N SER A 8 11.45 -0.76 -6.92
CA SER A 8 12.86 -0.41 -6.71
C SER A 8 13.82 -1.49 -7.22
N GLY A 9 13.32 -2.72 -7.41
CA GLY A 9 14.13 -3.87 -7.86
C GLY A 9 13.41 -4.84 -8.80
N LYS A 10 12.23 -4.46 -9.32
CA LYS A 10 11.43 -5.28 -10.23
C LYS A 10 11.11 -4.49 -11.51
N VAL A 11 10.78 -5.21 -12.58
CA VAL A 11 10.52 -4.61 -13.90
C VAL A 11 9.04 -4.32 -14.16
N PHE A 12 8.14 -4.62 -13.22
CA PHE A 12 6.70 -4.54 -13.46
C PHE A 12 6.17 -3.11 -13.40
N HIS A 13 6.70 -2.28 -12.50
CA HIS A 13 6.41 -0.84 -12.37
C HIS A 13 7.70 0.00 -12.40
N PRO A 14 8.38 0.14 -13.56
CA PRO A 14 9.62 0.91 -13.66
C PRO A 14 9.43 2.38 -13.29
N LYS A 15 10.35 2.95 -12.50
CA LYS A 15 10.31 4.37 -12.07
C LYS A 15 10.21 5.35 -13.24
N GLN A 16 10.84 5.04 -14.36
CA GLN A 16 10.85 5.88 -15.58
C GLN A 16 9.47 6.07 -16.22
N ASN A 17 8.50 5.18 -15.93
CA ASN A 17 7.16 5.31 -16.49
C ASN A 17 6.36 6.45 -15.82
N GLY A 18 6.83 6.97 -14.69
CA GLY A 18 6.18 8.10 -14.01
C GLY A 18 4.78 7.77 -13.50
N TRP A 19 4.50 6.49 -13.19
CA TRP A 19 3.23 6.06 -12.64
C TRP A 19 3.05 6.52 -11.20
N VAL A 20 1.79 6.60 -10.77
CA VAL A 20 1.42 7.26 -9.52
C VAL A 20 0.32 6.52 -8.79
N GLY A 21 0.39 6.58 -7.47
CA GLY A 21 -0.75 6.47 -6.56
C GLY A 21 -1.39 7.85 -6.32
N TYR A 22 -2.53 7.84 -5.65
CA TYR A 22 -3.30 9.06 -5.38
C TYR A 22 -3.68 9.17 -3.91
N VAL A 23 -3.54 10.36 -3.35
CA VAL A 23 -4.27 10.74 -2.14
C VAL A 23 -5.49 11.55 -2.56
N LEU A 24 -6.66 10.98 -2.29
CA LEU A 24 -7.98 11.55 -2.53
C LEU A 24 -8.42 12.27 -1.25
N THR A 25 -8.84 13.52 -1.38
CA THR A 25 -9.49 14.25 -0.28
C THR A 25 -10.97 14.33 -0.58
N LEU A 26 -11.78 13.71 0.28
CA LEU A 26 -13.23 13.73 0.16
C LEU A 26 -13.78 15.09 0.61
N SER A 27 -15.03 15.40 0.24
CA SER A 27 -15.71 16.63 0.66
C SER A 27 -15.84 16.77 2.19
N THR A 28 -15.79 15.65 2.91
CA THR A 28 -15.76 15.60 4.38
C THR A 28 -14.40 15.99 4.98
N GLY A 29 -13.36 16.16 4.15
CA GLY A 29 -11.98 16.37 4.58
C GLY A 29 -11.19 15.09 4.83
N GLN A 30 -11.83 13.91 4.81
CA GLN A 30 -11.14 12.63 4.94
C GLN A 30 -10.18 12.38 3.77
N ARG A 31 -8.99 11.87 4.07
CA ARG A 31 -7.92 11.59 3.10
C ARG A 31 -7.69 10.09 2.96
N ILE A 32 -7.71 9.62 1.71
CA ILE A 32 -7.55 8.22 1.35
C ILE A 32 -6.39 8.10 0.36
N TYR A 33 -5.36 7.35 0.74
CA TYR A 33 -4.22 7.05 -0.11
C TYR A 33 -4.40 5.69 -0.78
N HIS A 34 -4.52 5.69 -2.10
CA HIS A 34 -4.41 4.49 -2.92
C HIS A 34 -3.03 4.48 -3.56
N SER A 35 -2.14 3.62 -3.08
CA SER A 35 -0.74 3.62 -3.53
C SER A 35 -0.52 3.11 -4.96
N GLY A 36 -1.51 2.43 -5.54
CA GLY A 36 -1.33 1.71 -6.79
C GLY A 36 -0.40 0.51 -6.59
N ASP A 37 0.19 0.05 -7.68
CA ASP A 37 1.15 -1.05 -7.65
C ASP A 37 2.57 -0.47 -7.53
N THR A 38 3.22 -0.75 -6.40
CA THR A 38 4.49 -0.13 -6.04
C THR A 38 5.24 -1.00 -5.04
N ASP A 39 6.56 -0.83 -4.98
CA ASP A 39 7.35 -1.25 -3.83
C ASP A 39 7.30 -0.17 -2.74
N ALA A 40 7.92 -0.43 -1.58
CA ALA A 40 8.16 0.60 -0.57
C ALA A 40 9.15 1.64 -1.12
N ILE A 41 8.74 2.89 -1.16
CA ILE A 41 9.55 4.01 -1.68
C ILE A 41 9.68 5.13 -0.63
N PRO A 42 10.78 5.91 -0.64
CA PRO A 42 10.99 6.99 0.33
C PRO A 42 9.89 8.06 0.32
N GLU A 43 9.30 8.34 -0.84
CA GLU A 43 8.27 9.37 -1.02
C GLU A 43 7.01 9.11 -0.17
N MET A 44 6.76 7.86 0.22
CA MET A 44 5.65 7.49 1.10
C MET A 44 5.77 8.09 2.52
N GLU A 45 6.96 8.41 2.99
CA GLU A 45 7.19 8.98 4.33
C GLU A 45 6.54 10.36 4.49
N HIS A 46 6.31 11.05 3.37
CA HIS A 46 5.69 12.37 3.34
C HIS A 46 4.17 12.34 3.15
N VAL A 47 3.59 11.16 2.90
CA VAL A 47 2.15 11.02 2.69
C VAL A 47 1.38 11.36 3.96
N LYS A 48 0.37 12.22 3.82
CA LYS A 48 -0.59 12.55 4.89
C LYS A 48 -1.94 11.98 4.50
N THR A 49 -2.43 10.98 5.24
CA THR A 49 -3.67 10.28 4.93
C THR A 49 -4.29 9.68 6.19
N ASP A 50 -5.61 9.52 6.20
CA ASP A 50 -6.34 8.82 7.26
C ASP A 50 -6.39 7.32 6.99
N VAL A 51 -6.67 6.97 5.73
CA VAL A 51 -6.76 5.58 5.25
C VAL A 51 -5.69 5.36 4.18
N ALA A 52 -5.00 4.22 4.23
CA ALA A 52 -4.07 3.80 3.18
C ALA A 52 -4.43 2.41 2.66
N LEU A 53 -4.50 2.29 1.33
CA LEU A 53 -4.65 1.05 0.59
C LEU A 53 -3.32 0.76 -0.09
N MET A 54 -2.66 -0.34 0.31
CA MET A 54 -1.31 -0.68 -0.15
C MET A 54 -1.17 -2.14 -0.54
N PRO A 55 -0.43 -2.45 -1.63
CA PRO A 55 -0.29 -3.81 -2.10
C PRO A 55 0.64 -4.63 -1.18
N CYS A 56 0.37 -5.93 -1.02
CA CYS A 56 1.24 -6.84 -0.27
C CYS A 56 1.47 -8.20 -0.95
N GLY A 57 1.35 -8.25 -2.28
CA GLY A 57 1.43 -9.50 -3.05
C GLY A 57 2.85 -10.05 -3.24
N GLY A 58 3.89 -9.26 -2.97
CA GLY A 58 5.31 -9.67 -2.98
C GLY A 58 5.94 -9.95 -4.34
N THR A 59 5.17 -10.46 -5.31
CA THR A 59 5.68 -10.83 -6.65
C THR A 59 5.82 -9.60 -7.54
N TYR A 60 4.72 -8.90 -7.78
CA TYR A 60 4.69 -7.71 -8.66
C TYR A 60 4.84 -6.38 -7.89
N THR A 61 4.56 -6.41 -6.59
CA THR A 61 4.51 -5.27 -5.67
C THR A 61 5.29 -5.61 -4.38
N MET A 62 5.36 -4.70 -3.42
CA MET A 62 6.03 -4.98 -2.13
C MET A 62 5.48 -6.22 -1.41
N THR A 63 6.34 -6.83 -0.59
CA THR A 63 5.96 -7.89 0.35
C THR A 63 5.16 -7.34 1.53
N ALA A 64 4.49 -8.22 2.28
CA ALA A 64 3.79 -7.84 3.51
C ALA A 64 4.69 -7.14 4.54
N THR A 65 5.93 -7.61 4.71
CA THR A 65 6.90 -7.00 5.63
C THR A 65 7.31 -5.61 5.19
N GLU A 66 7.59 -5.42 3.90
CA GLU A 66 7.91 -4.12 3.33
C GLU A 66 6.73 -3.14 3.43
N MET A 67 5.50 -3.60 3.16
CA MET A 67 4.28 -2.80 3.31
C MET A 67 4.10 -2.30 4.75
N ALA A 68 4.19 -3.20 5.73
CA ALA A 68 4.03 -2.82 7.13
C ALA A 68 5.13 -1.85 7.58
N ALA A 69 6.38 -2.08 7.16
CA ALA A 69 7.50 -1.18 7.44
C ALA A 69 7.29 0.21 6.83
N ALA A 70 6.82 0.31 5.59
CA ALA A 70 6.52 1.58 4.94
C ALA A 70 5.35 2.31 5.63
N ALA A 71 4.25 1.60 5.91
CA ALA A 71 3.09 2.16 6.59
C ALA A 71 3.40 2.67 8.01
N ASN A 72 4.29 1.99 8.75
CA ASN A 72 4.72 2.42 10.07
C ASN A 72 5.52 3.75 10.06
N ARG A 73 6.03 4.21 8.91
CA ARG A 73 6.76 5.50 8.80
C ARG A 73 5.83 6.70 8.75
N PHE A 74 4.72 6.60 8.03
CA PHE A 74 3.74 7.70 7.88
C PHE A 74 2.44 7.50 8.68
N LYS A 75 2.23 6.31 9.26
CA LYS A 75 1.23 5.96 10.28
C LYS A 75 -0.20 6.38 9.94
N PRO A 76 -0.82 5.82 8.88
CA PRO A 76 -2.25 6.04 8.63
C PRO A 76 -3.09 5.52 9.79
N ALA A 77 -4.27 6.11 10.02
CA ALA A 77 -5.18 5.62 11.06
C ALA A 77 -5.74 4.23 10.73
N ILE A 78 -5.98 3.97 9.44
CA ILE A 78 -6.42 2.67 8.92
C ILE A 78 -5.52 2.23 7.77
N LEU A 79 -5.01 1.00 7.85
CA LEU A 79 -4.29 0.34 6.77
C LEU A 79 -5.13 -0.80 6.19
N ILE A 80 -5.24 -0.86 4.87
CA ILE A 80 -5.98 -1.89 4.13
C ILE A 80 -5.01 -2.57 3.16
N PRO A 81 -4.60 -3.83 3.43
CA PRO A 81 -3.81 -4.61 2.49
C PRO A 81 -4.63 -4.95 1.23
N MET A 82 -4.04 -4.74 0.05
CA MET A 82 -4.62 -5.08 -1.26
C MET A 82 -3.63 -5.88 -2.13
N HIS A 83 -4.03 -6.26 -3.34
CA HIS A 83 -3.19 -7.02 -4.29
C HIS A 83 -2.67 -8.34 -3.71
N TRP A 84 -3.55 -9.10 -3.05
CA TRP A 84 -3.30 -10.45 -2.52
C TRP A 84 -4.55 -11.32 -2.68
N GLY A 85 -4.39 -12.65 -2.70
CA GLY A 85 -5.51 -13.60 -2.56
C GLY A 85 -6.23 -13.98 -3.85
N ASP A 86 -5.68 -13.60 -5.01
CA ASP A 86 -6.14 -14.06 -6.33
C ASP A 86 -5.00 -14.75 -7.09
N ILE A 87 -4.30 -14.03 -7.98
CA ILE A 87 -3.18 -14.59 -8.77
C ILE A 87 -1.89 -14.67 -7.92
N VAL A 88 -1.68 -13.72 -7.02
CA VAL A 88 -0.49 -13.61 -6.16
C VAL A 88 -0.87 -13.24 -4.73
N GLY A 89 0.04 -13.53 -3.80
CA GLY A 89 -0.17 -13.33 -2.38
C GLY A 89 -1.29 -14.22 -1.81
N ALA A 90 -1.34 -14.33 -0.50
CA ALA A 90 -2.32 -15.10 0.23
C ALA A 90 -2.92 -14.29 1.38
N GLN A 91 -4.01 -14.77 1.94
CA GLN A 91 -4.58 -14.20 3.16
C GLN A 91 -3.56 -14.12 4.31
N ALA A 92 -2.59 -15.04 4.34
CA ALA A 92 -1.50 -15.02 5.30
C ALA A 92 -0.63 -13.76 5.19
N ASP A 93 -0.44 -13.20 3.98
CA ASP A 93 0.33 -11.97 3.78
C ASP A 93 -0.39 -10.76 4.37
N ALA A 94 -1.69 -10.61 4.10
CA ALA A 94 -2.52 -9.57 4.71
C ALA A 94 -2.57 -9.71 6.24
N ALA A 95 -2.63 -10.94 6.75
CA ALA A 95 -2.55 -11.21 8.18
C ALA A 95 -1.17 -10.87 8.77
N ALA A 96 -0.08 -11.07 8.01
CA ALA A 96 1.26 -10.67 8.44
C ALA A 96 1.39 -9.14 8.53
N VAL A 97 0.78 -8.38 7.62
CA VAL A 97 0.68 -6.91 7.73
C VAL A 97 -0.01 -6.52 9.02
N ALA A 98 -1.15 -7.15 9.34
CA ALA A 98 -1.91 -6.84 10.55
C ALA A 98 -1.12 -7.11 11.85
N LYS A 99 -0.19 -8.07 11.84
CA LYS A 99 0.70 -8.35 12.98
C LYS A 99 1.84 -7.34 13.11
N ALA A 100 2.34 -6.82 12.00
CA ALA A 100 3.53 -5.96 11.96
C ALA A 100 3.23 -4.45 11.96
N PHE A 101 2.04 -4.05 11.49
CA PHE A 101 1.60 -2.66 11.53
C PHE A 101 1.08 -2.31 12.93
N THR A 102 1.54 -1.19 13.51
CA THR A 102 1.16 -0.82 14.89
C THR A 102 -0.24 -0.20 15.00
N GLY A 103 -0.84 0.21 13.87
CA GLY A 103 -2.16 0.82 13.82
C GLY A 103 -3.27 -0.18 13.46
N LYS A 104 -4.46 0.36 13.19
CA LYS A 104 -5.61 -0.47 12.81
C LYS A 104 -5.43 -1.01 11.39
N THR A 105 -5.41 -2.32 11.25
CA THR A 105 -5.48 -2.99 9.94
C THR A 105 -6.89 -3.49 9.69
N VAL A 106 -7.44 -3.24 8.51
CA VAL A 106 -8.73 -3.79 8.06
C VAL A 106 -8.48 -4.67 6.86
N ILE A 107 -8.66 -5.97 7.04
CA ILE A 107 -8.57 -6.96 5.96
C ILE A 107 -9.95 -7.12 5.36
N LYS A 108 -10.09 -6.81 4.06
CA LYS A 108 -11.31 -7.06 3.29
C LYS A 108 -11.26 -8.45 2.67
N ALA A 109 -12.42 -9.06 2.46
CA ALA A 109 -12.50 -10.28 1.65
C ALA A 109 -12.07 -9.97 0.21
N VAL A 110 -11.49 -10.95 -0.47
CA VAL A 110 -11.21 -10.84 -1.91
C VAL A 110 -12.55 -10.83 -2.62
N GLU A 111 -12.87 -9.73 -3.30
CA GLU A 111 -14.05 -9.64 -4.17
C GLU A 111 -13.71 -10.33 -5.49
N ARG A 112 -14.57 -11.28 -5.91
CA ARG A 112 -14.48 -12.00 -7.18
C ARG A 112 -15.70 -11.69 -8.03
#